data_AF-A0A5D0IBB4-F1
#
_entry.id   AF-A0A5D0IBB4-F1
#
_cell.length_a   1.000
_cell.length_b   1.000
_cell.length_c   1.000
_cell.angle_alpha   90.00
_cell.angle_beta   90.00
_cell.angle_gamma   90.00
#
_symmetry.space_group_name_H-M   'P 1'
#
loop_
_entity.id
_entity.type
_entity.pdbx_description
1 polymer ?
#
loop_
_entity_poly.entity_id
_entity_poly.type
_entity_poly.pdbx_seq_one_letter_code
_entity_poly.pdbx_strand_id
1 'polypeptide(L)'
;MEDLKISKKKPSYTISEKLSNYLAEYNRNSEIPIFYDDLLRFQGSIVVYDKDDNDTLWVRVYYNDYEREEIEMSLKKVYAILHSDGNEDAHPFLKVDAIDFCTFGNSKPFRIKIRNVLNDNFTYFYVKKADASRVYGLELEHMLSPSNLNFLVYKNTLIEEHISGIPGDVFIKTILPNCSKSEKAQIAKEFVKFNERCMIRLLGDMRSYNYVITPTHDFDHVVYKIRAIDFDQQSYEGKFNIY
;
A
#
# COMPACT_ATOMS: atom_id res chain seq x y z
N MET A 1 19.26 -14.81 -19.12
CA MET A 1 19.63 -13.64 -18.31
C MET A 1 19.85 -14.16 -16.90
N GLU A 2 21.01 -13.93 -16.31
CA GLU A 2 21.19 -14.20 -14.87
C GLU A 2 20.16 -13.37 -14.09
N ASP A 3 19.44 -14.00 -13.16
CA ASP A 3 18.49 -13.30 -12.31
C ASP A 3 19.20 -12.14 -11.59
N LEU A 4 18.64 -10.94 -11.70
CA LEU A 4 19.04 -9.77 -10.92
C LEU A 4 18.86 -10.10 -9.44
N LYS A 5 19.98 -10.39 -8.76
CA LYS A 5 19.99 -10.68 -7.32
C LYS A 5 20.15 -9.38 -6.53
N ILE A 6 19.13 -9.07 -5.75
CA ILE A 6 19.23 -8.15 -4.61
C ILE A 6 20.30 -8.71 -3.68
N SER A 7 21.32 -7.91 -3.42
CA SER A 7 22.50 -8.30 -2.64
C SER A 7 22.44 -7.81 -1.19
N LYS A 8 21.65 -6.77 -0.92
CA LYS A 8 21.55 -6.14 0.39
C LYS A 8 20.14 -6.28 0.97
N LYS A 9 20.05 -6.41 2.29
CA LYS A 9 18.80 -6.34 3.03
C LYS A 9 18.70 -4.99 3.74
N LYS A 10 17.72 -4.18 3.37
CA LYS A 10 17.54 -2.85 3.95
C LYS A 10 17.22 -2.92 5.45
N PRO A 11 17.95 -2.20 6.31
CA PRO A 11 17.53 -2.02 7.70
C PRO A 11 16.33 -1.06 7.77
N SER A 12 15.66 -1.04 8.92
CA SER A 12 14.65 -0.01 9.18
C SER A 12 15.31 1.27 9.66
N TYR A 13 14.89 2.40 9.10
CA TYR A 13 15.39 3.74 9.42
C TYR A 13 14.32 4.54 10.15
N THR A 14 14.68 5.16 11.27
CA THR A 14 13.75 6.02 12.02
C THR A 14 13.50 7.33 11.30
N ILE A 15 12.30 7.90 11.49
CA ILE A 15 11.97 9.24 11.02
C ILE A 15 12.86 10.25 11.78
N SER A 16 13.70 10.97 11.05
CA SER A 16 14.53 12.03 11.63
C SER A 16 13.68 13.26 11.96
N GLU A 17 14.14 14.10 12.88
CA GLU A 17 13.47 15.37 13.20
C GLU A 17 13.32 16.26 11.95
N LYS A 18 14.34 16.32 11.09
CA LYS A 18 14.28 17.06 9.83
C LYS A 18 13.16 16.55 8.90
N LEU A 19 13.02 15.23 8.77
CA LEU A 19 11.94 14.63 7.99
C LEU A 19 10.58 14.88 8.64
N SER A 20 10.48 14.76 9.97
CA SER A 20 9.26 15.05 10.71
C SER A 20 8.77 16.49 10.52
N ASN A 21 9.69 17.46 10.56
CA ASN A 21 9.39 18.88 10.35
C ASN A 21 8.94 19.16 8.92
N TYR A 22 9.61 18.55 7.94
CA TYR A 22 9.18 18.60 6.54
C TYR A 22 7.74 18.06 6.39
N LEU A 23 7.46 16.87 6.93
CA LEU A 23 6.11 16.28 6.83
C LEU A 23 5.05 17.17 7.49
N ALA A 24 5.37 17.86 8.58
CA ALA A 24 4.47 18.82 9.21
C ALA A 24 4.20 20.04 8.34
N GLU A 25 5.24 20.61 7.70
CA GLU A 25 5.12 21.74 6.79
C GLU A 25 4.17 21.45 5.61
N TYR A 26 4.17 20.22 5.10
CA TYR A 26 3.35 19.79 3.97
C TYR A 26 2.05 19.06 4.37
N ASN A 27 1.61 19.18 5.63
CA ASN A 27 0.38 18.55 6.16
C ASN A 27 0.33 17.01 5.97
N ARG A 28 1.49 16.35 6.02
CA ARG A 28 1.65 14.89 6.03
C ARG A 28 1.87 14.32 7.42
N ASN A 29 2.21 15.18 8.38
CA ASN A 29 2.30 14.86 9.80
C ASN A 29 1.03 15.33 10.50
N SER A 30 0.15 14.40 10.86
CA SER A 30 -1.12 14.68 11.52
C SER A 30 -1.26 13.76 12.72
N GLU A 31 -1.79 14.27 13.83
CA GLU A 31 -2.06 13.45 15.00
C GLU A 31 -3.12 12.40 14.66
N ILE A 32 -2.73 11.13 14.78
CA ILE A 32 -3.62 9.99 14.53
C ILE A 32 -4.09 9.40 15.87
N PRO A 33 -5.35 8.96 15.95
CA PRO A 33 -5.94 8.44 17.19
C PRO A 33 -5.56 6.98 17.48
N ILE A 34 -4.72 6.35 16.65
CA ILE A 34 -4.28 4.97 16.83
C ILE A 34 -2.87 4.75 16.29
N PHE A 35 -2.05 4.07 17.07
CA PHE A 35 -0.69 3.69 16.69
C PHE A 35 -0.62 2.23 16.23
N TYR A 36 0.44 1.91 15.50
CA TYR A 36 0.74 0.54 15.11
C TYR A 36 0.80 -0.41 16.33
N ASP A 37 1.41 0.04 17.43
CA ASP A 37 1.58 -0.76 18.64
C ASP A 37 0.24 -1.00 19.37
N ASP A 38 -0.75 -0.13 19.19
CA ASP A 38 -2.10 -0.36 19.72
C ASP A 38 -2.76 -1.56 19.05
N LEU A 39 -2.61 -1.65 17.72
CA LEU A 39 -3.18 -2.75 16.94
C LEU A 39 -2.52 -4.10 17.26
N LEU A 40 -1.29 -4.12 17.80
CA LEU A 40 -0.63 -5.35 18.24
C LEU A 40 -1.28 -6.00 19.47
N ARG A 41 -2.16 -5.31 20.19
CA ARG A 41 -2.82 -5.81 21.41
C ARG A 41 -3.96 -6.80 21.15
N PHE A 42 -4.10 -7.31 19.92
CA PHE A 42 -5.15 -8.28 19.59
C PHE A 42 -5.03 -9.56 20.44
N GLN A 43 -6.16 -10.16 20.78
CA GLN A 43 -6.24 -11.32 21.68
C GLN A 43 -6.36 -12.65 20.94
N GLY A 44 -6.84 -12.62 19.70
CA GLY A 44 -7.00 -13.81 18.88
C GLY A 44 -6.92 -13.48 17.40
N SER A 45 -6.74 -14.50 16.59
CA SER A 45 -6.75 -14.35 15.14
C SER A 45 -7.21 -15.62 14.44
N ILE A 46 -7.65 -15.47 13.18
CA ILE A 46 -7.94 -16.59 12.28
C ILE A 46 -7.22 -16.38 10.96
N VAL A 47 -6.80 -17.46 10.31
CA VAL A 47 -6.17 -17.41 8.99
C VAL A 47 -7.19 -16.91 7.96
N VAL A 48 -6.73 -16.04 7.05
CA VAL A 48 -7.50 -15.60 5.90
C VAL A 48 -7.09 -16.44 4.70
N TYR A 49 -8.03 -17.19 4.15
CA TYR A 49 -7.83 -17.97 2.93
C TYR A 49 -8.32 -17.18 1.71
N ASP A 50 -7.69 -17.43 0.56
CA ASP A 50 -8.20 -16.93 -0.72
C ASP A 50 -9.40 -17.78 -1.21
N LYS A 51 -9.93 -17.42 -2.38
CA LYS A 51 -11.08 -18.09 -2.99
C LYS A 51 -10.81 -19.57 -3.37
N ASP A 52 -9.54 -19.95 -3.46
CA ASP A 52 -9.07 -21.27 -3.86
C ASP A 52 -8.54 -22.06 -2.64
N ASP A 53 -8.88 -21.59 -1.42
CA ASP A 53 -8.50 -22.17 -0.12
C ASP A 53 -6.99 -22.17 0.17
N ASN A 54 -6.23 -21.27 -0.48
CA ASN A 54 -4.80 -21.09 -0.18
C ASN A 54 -4.60 -20.09 0.95
N ASP A 55 -3.62 -20.36 1.81
CA ASP A 55 -3.21 -19.45 2.87
C ASP A 55 -2.65 -18.14 2.28
N THR A 56 -3.27 -17.01 2.64
CA THR A 56 -2.85 -15.69 2.16
C THR A 56 -1.69 -15.09 2.96
N LEU A 57 -1.27 -15.75 4.05
CA LEU A 57 -0.33 -15.26 5.07
C LEU A 57 -0.83 -14.07 5.90
N TRP A 58 -2.09 -13.69 5.70
CA TRP A 58 -2.81 -12.72 6.53
C TRP A 58 -3.64 -13.45 7.58
N VAL A 59 -3.67 -12.91 8.78
CA VAL A 59 -4.57 -13.35 9.84
C VAL A 59 -5.52 -12.23 10.21
N ARG A 60 -6.82 -12.51 10.26
CA ARG A 60 -7.80 -11.55 10.78
C ARG A 60 -7.71 -11.53 12.28
N VAL A 61 -7.47 -10.36 12.86
CA VAL A 61 -7.27 -10.19 14.30
C VAL A 61 -8.54 -9.73 15.00
N TYR A 62 -8.65 -10.07 16.28
CA TYR A 62 -9.77 -9.70 17.14
C TYR A 62 -9.26 -9.10 18.45
N TYR A 63 -9.97 -8.08 18.90
CA TYR A 63 -9.75 -7.41 20.18
C TYR A 63 -10.87 -7.78 21.15
N ASN A 64 -10.65 -7.62 22.45
CA ASN A 64 -11.75 -7.75 23.41
C ASN A 64 -12.80 -6.66 23.16
N ASP A 65 -14.02 -6.90 23.63
CA ASP A 65 -15.15 -6.01 23.37
C ASP A 65 -14.93 -4.57 23.85
N TYR A 66 -14.19 -4.40 24.95
CA TYR A 66 -13.89 -3.08 25.52
C TYR A 66 -12.96 -2.25 24.62
N GLU A 67 -11.86 -2.83 24.14
CA GLU A 67 -10.90 -2.15 23.25
C GLU A 67 -11.42 -2.07 21.82
N ARG A 68 -12.28 -3.01 21.41
CA ARG A 68 -12.76 -3.11 20.03
C ARG A 68 -13.50 -1.85 19.60
N GLU A 69 -14.44 -1.34 20.40
CA GLU A 69 -15.21 -0.14 20.04
C GLU A 69 -14.30 1.09 19.88
N GLU A 70 -13.32 1.24 20.78
CA GLU A 70 -12.33 2.32 20.72
C GLU A 70 -11.44 2.20 19.47
N ILE A 71 -10.90 1.02 19.20
CA ILE A 71 -10.06 0.75 18.02
C ILE A 71 -10.85 1.00 16.75
N GLU A 72 -12.08 0.48 16.63
CA GLU A 72 -12.90 0.67 15.44
C GLU A 72 -13.24 2.16 15.23
N MET A 73 -13.53 2.90 16.30
CA MET A 73 -13.76 4.35 16.23
C MET A 73 -12.50 5.09 15.76
N SER A 74 -11.34 4.79 16.33
CA SER A 74 -10.08 5.41 15.93
C SER A 74 -9.71 5.10 14.48
N LEU A 75 -10.00 3.90 13.98
CA LEU A 75 -9.78 3.54 12.58
C LEU A 75 -10.73 4.30 11.63
N LYS A 76 -11.97 4.59 12.02
CA LYS A 76 -12.88 5.45 11.25
C LYS A 76 -12.38 6.90 11.18
N LYS A 77 -11.85 7.41 12.29
CA LYS A 77 -11.23 8.74 12.35
C LYS A 77 -10.00 8.83 11.46
N VAL A 78 -9.13 7.81 11.49
CA VAL A 78 -8.01 7.69 10.55
C VAL A 78 -8.48 7.76 9.11
N TYR A 79 -9.53 7.01 8.76
CA TYR A 79 -10.10 7.04 7.42
C TYR A 79 -10.55 8.46 7.02
N ALA A 80 -11.23 9.17 7.92
CA ALA A 80 -11.69 10.53 7.68
C ALA A 80 -10.54 11.54 7.52
N ILE A 81 -9.48 11.42 8.32
CA ILE A 81 -8.27 12.25 8.16
C ILE A 81 -7.60 11.95 6.81
N LEU A 82 -7.52 10.68 6.42
CA LEU A 82 -6.85 10.25 5.19
C LEU A 82 -7.58 10.69 3.89
N HIS A 83 -8.92 10.78 3.91
CA HIS A 83 -9.73 11.00 2.71
C HIS A 83 -10.61 12.27 2.72
N SER A 84 -10.75 12.95 3.85
CA SER A 84 -11.75 14.03 4.00
C SER A 84 -11.30 15.14 4.95
N ASP A 85 -9.98 15.36 5.08
CA ASP A 85 -9.36 16.37 5.96
C ASP A 85 -9.89 16.33 7.41
N GLY A 86 -10.30 15.14 7.87
CA GLY A 86 -10.83 14.92 9.22
C GLY A 86 -12.32 15.17 9.39
N ASN A 87 -13.09 15.41 8.31
CA ASN A 87 -14.54 15.53 8.42
C ASN A 87 -15.19 14.22 8.90
N GLU A 88 -15.83 14.27 10.06
CA GLU A 88 -16.45 13.10 10.69
C GLU A 88 -17.89 12.80 10.24
N ASP A 89 -18.50 13.58 9.34
CA ASP A 89 -19.90 13.42 8.88
C ASP A 89 -20.22 12.00 8.37
N ALA A 90 -19.22 11.32 7.79
CA ALA A 90 -19.37 9.97 7.27
C ALA A 90 -19.32 8.87 8.35
N HIS A 91 -18.87 9.16 9.59
CA HIS A 91 -18.63 8.15 10.64
C HIS A 91 -19.80 7.22 10.92
N PRO A 92 -21.06 7.70 11.01
CA PRO A 92 -22.22 6.84 11.25
C PRO A 92 -22.42 5.78 10.14
N PHE A 93 -21.90 6.06 8.94
CA PHE A 93 -22.05 5.22 7.76
C PHE A 93 -20.81 4.37 7.46
N LEU A 94 -19.73 4.54 8.21
CA LEU A 94 -18.51 3.76 8.05
C LEU A 94 -18.49 2.60 9.04
N LYS A 95 -18.08 1.43 8.57
CA LYS A 95 -17.86 0.23 9.37
C LYS A 95 -16.47 -0.34 9.11
N VAL A 96 -15.78 -0.72 10.18
CA VAL A 96 -14.57 -1.55 10.07
C VAL A 96 -15.03 -2.99 9.86
N ASP A 97 -14.86 -3.49 8.65
CA ASP A 97 -15.28 -4.86 8.29
C ASP A 97 -14.20 -5.88 8.64
N ALA A 98 -12.93 -5.49 8.57
CA ALA A 98 -11.81 -6.37 8.84
C ALA A 98 -10.56 -5.60 9.27
N ILE A 99 -9.82 -6.20 10.20
CA ILE A 99 -8.46 -5.82 10.58
C ILE A 99 -7.63 -7.06 10.34
N ASP A 100 -6.81 -7.06 9.28
CA ASP A 100 -5.97 -8.19 8.92
C ASP A 100 -4.51 -7.84 9.21
N PHE A 101 -3.79 -8.73 9.90
CA PHE A 101 -2.37 -8.59 10.21
C PHE A 101 -1.55 -9.50 9.32
N CYS A 102 -0.53 -8.95 8.67
CA CYS A 102 0.39 -9.75 7.87
C CYS A 102 1.40 -10.44 8.79
N THR A 103 1.42 -11.78 8.75
CA THR A 103 2.34 -12.58 9.57
C THR A 103 3.75 -12.66 8.98
N PHE A 104 3.89 -12.30 7.70
CA PHE A 104 5.11 -12.40 6.90
C PHE A 104 5.72 -11.02 6.60
N GLY A 105 7.03 -11.00 6.27
CA GLY A 105 7.76 -9.79 5.89
C GLY A 105 8.32 -8.99 7.07
N ASN A 106 9.14 -7.98 6.75
CA ASN A 106 9.86 -7.19 7.77
C ASN A 106 8.96 -6.15 8.46
N SER A 107 8.02 -5.55 7.73
CA SER A 107 7.19 -4.45 8.23
C SER A 107 5.87 -4.89 8.87
N LYS A 108 5.48 -6.17 8.71
CA LYS A 108 4.28 -6.82 9.26
C LYS A 108 3.06 -5.87 9.32
N PRO A 109 2.61 -5.34 8.17
CA PRO A 109 1.56 -4.33 8.14
C PRO A 109 0.22 -4.86 8.63
N PHE A 110 -0.62 -3.96 9.16
CA PHE A 110 -2.05 -4.18 9.26
C PHE A 110 -2.74 -3.65 8.00
N ARG A 111 -3.73 -4.38 7.49
CA ARG A 111 -4.64 -3.98 6.42
C ARG A 111 -6.03 -3.79 7.03
N ILE A 112 -6.55 -2.59 6.91
CA ILE A 112 -7.85 -2.22 7.47
C ILE A 112 -8.85 -2.12 6.34
N LYS A 113 -9.96 -2.86 6.41
CA LYS A 113 -11.07 -2.77 5.48
C LYS A 113 -12.16 -1.86 6.07
N ILE A 114 -12.38 -0.72 5.45
CA ILE A 114 -13.49 0.19 5.79
C ILE A 114 -14.56 0.06 4.72
N ARG A 115 -15.81 -0.16 5.14
CA ARG A 115 -16.97 -0.22 4.25
C ARG A 115 -17.93 0.91 4.57
N ASN A 116 -18.43 1.56 3.53
CA ASN A 116 -19.53 2.50 3.60
C ASN A 116 -20.85 1.71 3.49
N VAL A 117 -21.66 1.73 4.54
CA VAL A 117 -22.89 0.92 4.62
C VAL A 117 -24.01 1.42 3.72
N LEU A 118 -23.94 2.65 3.20
CA LEU A 118 -24.98 3.22 2.35
C LEU A 118 -24.90 2.70 0.91
N ASN A 119 -23.69 2.45 0.40
CA ASN A 119 -23.46 2.02 -0.98
C ASN A 119 -22.68 0.70 -1.10
N ASP A 120 -22.34 0.08 0.03
CA ASP A 120 -21.57 -1.15 0.15
C ASP A 120 -20.14 -1.09 -0.43
N ASN A 121 -19.67 0.11 -0.79
CA ASN A 121 -18.31 0.32 -1.25
C ASN A 121 -17.33 0.16 -0.09
N PHE A 122 -16.19 -0.45 -0.37
CA PHE A 122 -15.11 -0.58 0.60
C PHE A 122 -13.81 0.02 0.08
N THR A 123 -12.99 0.48 1.01
CA THR A 123 -11.59 0.82 0.76
C THR A 123 -10.69 0.07 1.73
N TYR A 124 -9.41 0.02 1.38
CA TYR A 124 -8.37 -0.44 2.28
C TYR A 124 -7.37 0.69 2.55
N PHE A 125 -6.86 0.70 3.76
CA PHE A 125 -5.62 1.41 4.09
C PHE A 125 -4.74 0.49 4.93
N TYR A 126 -3.45 0.80 4.98
CA TYR A 126 -2.49 0.04 5.76
C TYR A 126 -1.97 0.86 6.93
N VAL A 127 -1.80 0.20 8.08
CA VAL A 127 -1.08 0.74 9.23
C VAL A 127 0.24 -0.01 9.35
N LYS A 128 1.34 0.72 9.29
CA LYS A 128 2.70 0.18 9.26
C LYS A 128 3.55 0.86 10.33
N LYS A 129 4.62 0.18 10.75
CA LYS A 129 5.72 0.89 11.42
C LYS A 129 6.33 1.90 10.46
N ALA A 130 6.50 3.13 10.93
CA ALA A 130 7.09 4.19 10.13
C ALA A 130 8.56 3.88 9.83
N ASP A 131 8.92 3.98 8.56
CA ASP A 131 10.27 3.80 8.05
C ASP A 131 10.62 4.98 7.14
N ALA A 132 11.74 5.63 7.40
CA ALA A 132 12.11 6.86 6.69
C ALA A 132 12.23 6.65 5.18
N SER A 133 12.81 5.52 4.74
CA SER A 133 12.92 5.25 3.30
C SER A 133 11.56 5.04 2.66
N ARG A 134 10.62 4.35 3.32
CA ARG A 134 9.25 4.24 2.81
C ARG A 134 8.59 5.62 2.67
N VAL A 135 8.78 6.49 3.66
CA VAL A 135 8.22 7.85 3.62
C VAL A 135 8.85 8.70 2.51
N TYR A 136 10.18 8.69 2.35
CA TYR A 136 10.84 9.36 1.23
C TYR A 136 10.31 8.86 -0.11
N GLY A 137 10.02 7.57 -0.22
CA GLY A 137 9.47 7.00 -1.43
C GLY A 137 8.05 7.39 -1.74
N LEU A 138 7.23 7.47 -0.71
CA LEU A 138 5.88 8.00 -0.82
C LEU A 138 5.89 9.47 -1.23
N GLU A 139 6.81 10.27 -0.70
CA GLU A 139 6.99 11.67 -1.12
C GLU A 139 7.43 11.78 -2.59
N LEU A 140 8.40 10.97 -3.03
CA LEU A 140 8.82 10.96 -4.43
C LEU A 140 7.69 10.50 -5.36
N GLU A 141 6.93 9.47 -4.98
CA GLU A 141 5.73 9.06 -5.71
C GLU A 141 4.73 10.20 -5.78
N HIS A 142 4.46 10.86 -4.65
CA HIS A 142 3.50 11.97 -4.57
C HIS A 142 3.89 13.16 -5.45
N MET A 143 5.18 13.50 -5.52
CA MET A 143 5.67 14.62 -6.31
C MET A 143 5.79 14.32 -7.82
N LEU A 144 6.16 13.10 -8.18
CA LEU A 144 6.57 12.76 -9.56
C LEU A 144 5.54 11.90 -10.32
N SER A 145 4.59 11.29 -9.62
CA SER A 145 3.56 10.45 -10.22
C SER A 145 2.31 11.28 -10.55
N PRO A 146 1.64 11.02 -11.68
CA PRO A 146 0.31 11.58 -11.92
C PRO A 146 -0.77 10.95 -11.02
N SER A 147 -0.42 9.89 -10.28
CA SER A 147 -1.32 9.20 -9.35
C SER A 147 -0.90 9.52 -7.93
N ASN A 148 -1.60 10.48 -7.34
CA ASN A 148 -1.43 10.81 -5.93
C ASN A 148 -1.75 9.59 -5.07
N LEU A 149 -1.08 9.52 -3.92
CA LEU A 149 -1.40 8.57 -2.86
C LEU A 149 -1.53 9.35 -1.57
N ASN A 150 -2.61 9.10 -0.82
CA ASN A 150 -2.75 9.66 0.50
C ASN A 150 -1.98 8.81 1.51
N PHE A 151 -1.19 9.48 2.34
CA PHE A 151 -0.52 8.86 3.48
C PHE A 151 -0.33 9.88 4.60
N LEU A 152 -0.20 9.35 5.81
CA LEU A 152 -0.02 10.11 7.04
C LEU A 152 1.10 9.46 7.86
N VAL A 153 1.92 10.28 8.49
CA VAL A 153 2.96 9.81 9.41
C VAL A 153 2.75 10.47 10.75
N TYR A 154 2.75 9.70 11.83
CA TYR A 154 2.78 10.25 13.17
C TYR A 154 3.62 9.36 14.08
N LYS A 155 4.64 9.95 14.72
CA LYS A 155 5.62 9.23 15.54
C LYS A 155 6.21 8.02 14.78
N ASN A 156 5.96 6.81 15.28
CA ASN A 156 6.44 5.54 14.73
C ASN A 156 5.41 4.83 13.84
N THR A 157 4.33 5.50 13.46
CA THR A 157 3.23 4.90 12.68
C THR A 157 3.08 5.60 11.34
N LEU A 158 2.99 4.80 10.29
CA LEU A 158 2.70 5.21 8.92
C LEU A 158 1.34 4.64 8.53
N ILE A 159 0.47 5.50 8.02
CA ILE A 159 -0.81 5.13 7.44
C ILE A 159 -0.76 5.46 5.96
N GLU A 160 -1.07 4.50 5.10
CA GLU A 160 -1.07 4.71 3.65
C GLU A 160 -2.28 4.08 2.98
N GLU A 161 -2.77 4.74 1.95
CA GLU A 161 -3.88 4.25 1.14
C GLU A 161 -3.48 3.00 0.34
N HIS A 162 -4.46 2.13 0.10
CA HIS A 162 -4.25 0.96 -0.74
C HIS A 162 -4.15 1.33 -2.22
N ILE A 163 -3.08 0.88 -2.87
CA ILE A 163 -2.93 0.99 -4.32
C ILE A 163 -3.67 -0.17 -5.00
N SER A 164 -4.83 0.14 -5.57
CA SER A 164 -5.67 -0.85 -6.25
C SER A 164 -5.08 -1.29 -7.59
N GLY A 165 -5.10 -2.60 -7.83
CA GLY A 165 -4.75 -3.19 -9.11
C GLY A 165 -4.50 -4.68 -9.00
N ILE A 166 -4.26 -5.33 -10.13
CA ILE A 166 -3.97 -6.76 -10.20
C ILE A 166 -2.47 -6.93 -9.95
N PRO A 167 -2.02 -7.73 -8.96
CA PRO A 167 -0.61 -8.00 -8.75
C PRO A 167 0.05 -8.50 -10.05
N GLY A 168 1.22 -7.97 -10.39
CA GLY A 168 1.86 -8.24 -11.67
C GLY A 168 2.12 -9.73 -11.91
N ASP A 169 2.49 -10.48 -10.88
CA ASP A 169 2.70 -11.93 -10.94
C ASP A 169 1.39 -12.70 -11.24
N VAL A 170 0.28 -12.29 -10.61
CA VAL A 170 -1.05 -12.83 -10.89
C VAL A 170 -1.48 -12.47 -12.31
N PHE A 171 -1.30 -11.22 -12.73
CA PHE A 171 -1.64 -10.75 -14.06
C PHE A 171 -0.90 -11.53 -15.15
N ILE A 172 0.42 -11.70 -14.99
CA ILE A 172 1.27 -12.45 -15.93
C ILE A 172 0.82 -13.91 -16.07
N LYS A 173 0.42 -14.55 -14.97
CA LYS A 173 -0.02 -15.95 -14.97
C LYS A 173 -1.42 -16.15 -15.55
N THR A 174 -2.35 -15.22 -15.28
CA THR A 174 -3.78 -15.47 -15.47
C THR A 174 -4.41 -14.67 -16.62
N ILE A 175 -3.94 -13.45 -16.88
CA ILE A 175 -4.57 -12.53 -17.85
C ILE A 175 -3.71 -12.37 -19.09
N LEU A 176 -2.41 -12.13 -18.92
CA LEU A 176 -1.48 -11.89 -20.01
C LEU A 176 -1.51 -12.96 -21.12
N PRO A 177 -1.66 -14.28 -20.84
CA PRO A 177 -1.75 -15.30 -21.89
C PRO A 177 -2.92 -15.07 -22.85
N ASN A 178 -4.05 -14.61 -22.32
CA ASN A 178 -5.32 -14.43 -23.02
C ASN A 178 -5.42 -13.08 -23.75
N CYS A 179 -4.51 -12.14 -23.48
CA CYS A 179 -4.47 -10.85 -24.18
C CYS A 179 -4.18 -11.02 -25.67
N SER A 180 -4.85 -10.19 -26.48
CA SER A 180 -4.63 -10.06 -27.92
C SER A 180 -3.21 -9.54 -28.22
N LYS A 181 -2.80 -9.64 -29.48
CA LYS A 181 -1.50 -9.12 -29.93
C LYS A 181 -1.38 -7.61 -29.70
N SER A 182 -2.47 -6.87 -29.90
CA SER A 182 -2.50 -5.42 -29.69
C SER A 182 -2.32 -5.06 -28.22
N GLU A 183 -3.05 -5.72 -27.32
CA GLU A 183 -2.94 -5.52 -25.88
C GLU A 183 -1.54 -5.87 -25.37
N LYS A 184 -0.96 -7.00 -25.81
CA LYS A 184 0.42 -7.38 -25.47
C LYS A 184 1.43 -6.31 -25.90
N ALA A 185 1.26 -5.72 -27.09
CA ALA A 185 2.12 -4.63 -27.55
C ALA A 185 1.93 -3.35 -26.72
N GLN A 186 0.70 -3.02 -26.31
CA GLN A 186 0.44 -1.90 -25.41
C GLN A 186 1.06 -2.12 -24.04
N ILE A 187 0.86 -3.29 -23.44
CA ILE A 187 1.44 -3.66 -22.13
C ILE A 187 2.96 -3.57 -22.17
N ALA A 188 3.60 -4.05 -23.25
CA ALA A 188 5.05 -3.92 -23.42
C ALA A 188 5.51 -2.46 -23.46
N LYS A 189 4.78 -1.58 -24.17
CA LYS A 189 5.07 -0.13 -24.19
C LYS A 189 4.91 0.49 -22.80
N GLU A 190 3.86 0.13 -22.08
CA GLU A 190 3.61 0.61 -20.72
C GLU A 190 4.65 0.10 -19.72
N PHE A 191 5.16 -1.12 -19.91
CA PHE A 191 6.26 -1.67 -19.10
C PHE A 191 7.57 -0.91 -19.31
N VAL A 192 7.90 -0.51 -20.54
CA VAL A 192 9.06 0.37 -20.81
C VAL A 192 8.87 1.71 -20.08
N LYS A 193 7.71 2.36 -20.23
CA LYS A 193 7.42 3.62 -19.52
C LYS A 193 7.47 3.46 -18.00
N PHE A 194 7.01 2.33 -17.48
CA PHE A 194 7.05 2.02 -16.06
C PHE A 194 8.48 1.90 -15.54
N ASN A 195 9.35 1.16 -16.23
CA ASN A 195 10.76 1.04 -15.87
C ASN A 195 11.46 2.40 -15.87
N GLU A 196 11.24 3.24 -16.89
CA GLU A 196 11.80 4.60 -16.91
C GLU A 196 11.34 5.43 -15.70
N ARG A 197 10.06 5.33 -15.31
CA ARG A 197 9.56 6.00 -14.09
C ARG A 197 10.22 5.44 -12.82
N CYS A 198 10.43 4.13 -12.74
CA CYS A 198 11.11 3.51 -11.59
C CYS A 198 12.56 3.98 -11.49
N MET A 199 13.27 3.99 -12.60
CA MET A 199 14.64 4.50 -12.68
C MET A 199 14.74 5.97 -12.26
N ILE A 200 13.87 6.86 -12.76
CA ILE A 200 13.89 8.30 -12.38
C ILE A 200 13.63 8.48 -10.87
N ARG A 201 12.78 7.65 -10.28
CA ARG A 201 12.47 7.67 -8.84
C ARG A 201 13.45 6.84 -8.01
N LEU A 202 14.44 6.24 -8.66
CA LEU A 202 15.43 5.33 -8.07
C LEU A 202 14.77 4.18 -7.30
N LEU A 203 13.62 3.69 -7.77
CA LEU A 203 12.87 2.59 -7.19
C LEU A 203 13.50 1.25 -7.59
N GLY A 204 14.30 0.68 -6.70
CA GLY A 204 14.92 -0.63 -6.92
C GLY A 204 13.93 -1.79 -6.71
N ASP A 205 14.31 -2.96 -7.20
CA ASP A 205 13.59 -4.24 -6.97
C ASP A 205 12.13 -4.27 -7.44
N MET A 206 11.88 -3.90 -8.70
CA MET A 206 10.54 -3.95 -9.30
C MET A 206 10.15 -5.33 -9.84
N ARG A 207 10.25 -6.36 -8.99
CA ARG A 207 9.74 -7.71 -9.29
C ARG A 207 8.23 -7.71 -9.49
N SER A 208 7.69 -8.75 -10.13
CA SER A 208 6.28 -8.84 -10.51
C SER A 208 5.28 -8.73 -9.36
N TYR A 209 5.69 -8.99 -8.12
CA TYR A 209 4.84 -8.82 -6.93
C TYR A 209 4.93 -7.41 -6.30
N ASN A 210 5.84 -6.55 -6.77
CA ASN A 210 6.08 -5.18 -6.26
C ASN A 210 5.42 -4.09 -7.12
N TYR A 211 4.62 -4.47 -8.12
CA TYR A 211 3.77 -3.57 -8.89
C TYR A 211 2.42 -4.20 -9.17
N VAL A 212 1.46 -3.35 -9.51
CA VAL A 212 0.11 -3.73 -9.93
C VAL A 212 -0.16 -3.24 -11.35
N ILE A 213 -1.07 -3.95 -12.02
CA ILE A 213 -1.58 -3.61 -13.34
C ILE A 213 -3.07 -3.29 -13.21
N THR A 214 -3.46 -2.11 -13.70
CA THR A 214 -4.85 -1.64 -13.68
C THR A 214 -5.39 -1.62 -15.12
N PRO A 215 -6.31 -2.52 -15.48
CA PRO A 215 -7.05 -2.41 -16.74
C PRO A 215 -8.11 -1.30 -16.64
N THR A 216 -8.18 -0.44 -17.64
CA THR A 216 -9.24 0.57 -17.81
C THR A 216 -9.95 0.29 -19.13
N HIS A 217 -11.25 0.00 -19.08
CA HIS A 217 -12.06 -0.18 -20.29
C HIS A 217 -12.33 1.19 -20.91
N ASP A 218 -11.89 1.37 -22.16
CA ASP A 218 -12.11 2.58 -22.95
C ASP A 218 -12.83 2.20 -24.26
N PHE A 219 -14.14 2.48 -24.31
CA PHE A 219 -15.05 2.06 -25.38
C PHE A 219 -14.93 0.56 -25.75
N ASP A 220 -14.20 0.26 -26.82
CA ASP A 220 -14.03 -1.05 -27.44
C ASP A 220 -12.70 -1.74 -27.10
N HIS A 221 -11.81 -1.09 -26.35
CA HIS A 221 -10.51 -1.63 -26.00
C HIS A 221 -10.17 -1.44 -24.51
N VAL A 222 -9.13 -2.15 -24.07
CA VAL A 222 -8.64 -2.08 -22.67
C VAL A 222 -7.29 -1.39 -22.67
N VAL A 223 -7.13 -0.42 -21.76
CA VAL A 223 -5.88 0.28 -21.50
C VAL A 223 -5.28 -0.23 -20.20
N TYR A 224 -4.12 -0.88 -20.28
CA TYR A 224 -3.42 -1.38 -19.10
C TYR A 224 -2.42 -0.34 -18.60
N LYS A 225 -2.49 0.02 -17.31
CA LYS A 225 -1.49 0.88 -16.64
C LYS A 225 -0.73 0.10 -15.59
N ILE A 226 0.57 0.37 -15.44
CA ILE A 226 1.44 -0.28 -14.45
C ILE A 226 1.88 0.72 -13.39
N ARG A 227 1.70 0.38 -12.11
CA ARG A 227 2.04 1.22 -10.95
C ARG A 227 2.81 0.42 -9.90
N ALA A 228 3.90 1.00 -9.38
CA ALA A 228 4.66 0.40 -8.28
C ALA A 228 3.85 0.47 -6.99
N ILE A 229 4.07 -0.50 -6.09
CA ILE A 229 3.46 -0.51 -4.76
C ILE A 229 4.53 -0.54 -3.65
N ASP A 230 5.74 -0.99 -3.99
CA ASP A 230 6.90 -0.90 -3.12
C ASP A 230 7.69 0.38 -3.42
N PHE A 231 7.99 1.12 -2.36
CA PHE A 231 8.62 2.44 -2.38
C PHE A 231 9.74 2.52 -1.34
N ASP A 232 10.16 1.40 -0.76
CA ASP A 232 11.09 1.40 0.36
C ASP A 232 12.56 1.16 -0.04
N GLN A 233 12.82 0.77 -1.29
CA GLN A 233 14.13 0.45 -1.87
C GLN A 233 14.75 1.60 -2.68
N GLN A 234 14.52 2.87 -2.33
CA GLN A 234 15.22 3.95 -3.04
C GLN A 234 16.73 3.88 -2.85
N SER A 235 17.47 3.88 -3.96
CA SER A 235 18.93 4.05 -3.98
C SER A 235 19.70 3.09 -3.07
N TYR A 236 19.13 1.95 -2.71
CA TYR A 236 19.71 1.05 -1.71
C TYR A 236 20.77 0.11 -2.32
N GLU A 237 20.50 -0.36 -3.52
CA GLU A 237 21.42 -1.14 -4.33
C GLU A 237 22.37 -0.23 -5.12
N GLY A 238 23.65 -0.60 -5.20
CA GLY A 238 24.63 0.22 -5.95
C GLY A 238 24.62 -0.03 -7.45
N LYS A 239 23.94 -1.09 -7.91
CA LYS A 239 23.94 -1.50 -9.31
C LYS A 239 22.73 -0.89 -10.02
N PHE A 240 23.02 -0.12 -11.06
CA PHE A 240 22.02 0.59 -11.85
C PHE A 240 20.97 -0.33 -12.49
N ASN A 241 21.34 -1.55 -12.87
CA ASN A 241 20.43 -2.52 -13.50
C ASN A 241 19.35 -3.10 -12.57
N ILE A 242 19.33 -2.69 -11.29
CA ILE A 242 18.28 -3.05 -10.33
C ILE A 242 17.11 -2.04 -10.35
N TYR A 243 17.30 -0.89 -11.02
CA TYR A 243 16.38 0.24 -11.07
C TYR A 243 15.70 0.38 -12.43
#